data_AF-A0A6P1FFC6-F1
#
_entry.id   AF-A0A6P1FFC6-F1
#
_cell.length_a   1.000
_cell.length_b   1.000
_cell.length_c   1.000
_cell.angle_alpha   90.00
_cell.angle_beta   90.00
_cell.angle_gamma   90.00
#
_symmetry.space_group_name_H-M   'P 1'
#
loop_
_entity.id
_entity.type
_entity.pdbx_description
1 polymer ?
#
loop_
_entity_poly.entity_id
_entity_poly.type
_entity_poly.pdbx_seq_one_letter_code
_entity_poly.pdbx_strand_id
1 'polypeptide(L)'
;MSETDPAVEFDFDADTGELVPAGTSATDEPEDADAGLFFGSADEFVRKRLRYMYRRGTAGLGRGQFHWLAAWWKSEEAMSRVDALWRSWEKARLDPGTGMSEWWLNHCDRHMSVLLSAEGPFGLSTDTSKPGEPLPYTPPPDRYFAKDKQPPE
;
A
#
# COMPACT_ATOMS: atom_id res chain seq x y z
N MET A 1 55.42 14.78 4.53
CA MET A 1 54.67 14.94 5.79
C MET A 1 53.50 13.98 5.67
N SER A 2 53.62 12.81 6.28
CA SER A 2 52.62 11.74 6.18
C SER A 2 51.46 12.07 7.11
N GLU A 3 50.25 12.05 6.55
CA GLU A 3 48.98 12.21 7.25
C GLU A 3 48.75 10.95 8.11
N THR A 4 48.57 11.13 9.41
CA THR A 4 48.27 10.03 10.34
C THR A 4 46.81 9.65 10.18
N ASP A 5 46.56 8.42 9.72
CA ASP A 5 45.23 7.80 9.65
C ASP A 5 44.64 7.68 11.06
N PRO A 6 43.41 8.15 11.36
CA PRO A 6 42.83 7.97 12.68
C PRO A 6 42.58 6.48 12.92
N ALA A 7 43.18 5.92 13.98
CA ALA A 7 42.97 4.54 14.37
C ALA A 7 41.48 4.31 14.67
N VAL A 8 40.88 3.39 13.91
CA VAL A 8 39.53 2.87 14.20
C VAL A 8 39.65 2.06 15.49
N GLU A 9 39.00 2.49 16.57
CA GLU A 9 38.93 1.73 17.81
C GLU A 9 37.94 0.58 17.67
N PHE A 10 38.27 -0.60 18.20
CA PHE A 10 37.42 -1.78 18.19
C PHE A 10 37.17 -2.25 19.62
N ASP A 11 35.90 -2.44 19.97
CA ASP A 11 35.43 -3.06 21.20
C ASP A 11 35.24 -4.57 21.02
N PHE A 12 35.40 -5.33 22.11
CA PHE A 12 35.19 -6.78 22.11
C PHE A 12 33.72 -7.10 22.41
N ASP A 13 33.05 -7.75 21.46
CA ASP A 13 31.70 -8.28 21.64
C ASP A 13 31.78 -9.61 22.40
N ALA A 14 31.26 -9.63 23.63
CA ALA A 14 31.35 -10.78 24.51
C ALA A 14 30.37 -11.93 24.17
N ASP A 15 29.38 -11.69 23.30
CA ASP A 15 28.37 -12.69 22.89
C ASP A 15 28.84 -13.47 21.66
N THR A 16 29.44 -12.77 20.70
CA THR A 16 29.95 -13.34 19.44
C THR A 16 31.44 -13.64 19.45
N GLY A 17 32.18 -13.04 20.39
CA GLY A 17 33.64 -13.20 20.53
C GLY A 17 34.45 -12.45 19.47
N GLU A 18 33.84 -11.48 18.77
CA GLU A 18 34.46 -10.72 17.68
C GLU A 18 34.83 -9.29 18.12
N LEU A 19 35.85 -8.71 17.49
CA LEU A 19 36.21 -7.30 17.67
C LEU A 19 35.40 -6.44 16.70
N VAL A 20 34.50 -5.62 17.23
CA VAL A 20 33.60 -4.73 16.47
C VAL A 20 34.02 -3.27 16.63
N PRO A 21 33.90 -2.41 15.62
CA PRO A 21 34.32 -1.02 15.75
C PRO A 21 33.51 -0.30 16.84
N ALA A 22 34.23 0.33 17.78
CA ALA A 22 33.69 1.06 18.92
C ALA A 22 32.78 2.19 18.42
N GLY A 23 31.49 2.11 18.77
CA GLY A 23 30.45 3.01 18.26
C GLY A 23 29.34 2.32 17.46
N THR A 24 29.41 1.01 17.23
CA THR A 24 28.28 0.25 16.69
C THR A 24 27.28 -0.06 17.81
N SER A 25 26.64 0.99 18.33
CA SER A 25 25.48 0.83 19.20
C SER A 25 24.28 0.42 18.35
N ALA A 26 23.69 -0.69 18.76
CA ALA A 26 22.38 -1.22 18.37
C ALA A 26 22.26 -1.71 16.91
N THR A 27 22.12 -3.03 16.80
CA THR A 27 21.17 -3.64 15.87
C THR A 27 19.85 -2.85 15.94
N ASP A 28 19.62 -1.97 14.97
CA ASP A 28 18.26 -1.55 14.62
C ASP A 28 17.56 -2.82 14.10
N GLU A 29 16.96 -3.59 15.00
CA GLU A 29 15.76 -4.33 14.63
C GLU A 29 14.81 -3.28 14.02
N PRO A 30 14.19 -3.53 12.85
CA PRO A 30 13.29 -2.54 12.26
C PRO A 30 12.05 -2.39 13.15
N GLU A 31 12.14 -1.53 14.17
CA GLU A 31 11.02 -1.10 14.99
C GLU A 31 10.00 -0.41 14.07
N ASP A 32 8.96 -1.17 13.75
CA ASP A 32 7.66 -0.78 13.25
C ASP A 32 7.62 0.25 12.11
N ALA A 33 8.09 -0.16 10.92
CA ALA A 33 7.71 0.52 9.67
C ALA A 33 6.18 0.69 9.51
N ASP A 34 5.39 -0.10 10.24
CA ASP A 34 3.93 -0.04 10.28
C ASP A 34 3.35 0.80 11.43
N ALA A 35 4.05 1.19 12.50
CA ALA A 35 3.45 1.83 13.69
C ALA A 35 2.66 3.11 13.37
N GLY A 36 3.08 3.85 12.34
CA GLY A 36 2.43 5.07 11.90
C GLY A 36 1.24 4.88 10.94
N LEU A 37 0.97 3.68 10.42
CA LEU A 37 -0.08 3.48 9.41
C LEU A 37 -1.48 3.45 10.02
N PHE A 38 -2.43 4.11 9.35
CA PHE A 38 -3.83 4.16 9.76
C PHE A 38 -4.57 2.87 9.39
N PHE A 39 -4.48 2.44 8.14
CA PHE A 39 -4.90 1.09 7.75
C PHE A 39 -3.72 0.12 7.93
N GLY A 40 -4.01 -1.12 8.33
CA GLY A 40 -3.01 -2.17 8.51
C GLY A 40 -2.60 -2.86 7.21
N SER A 41 -3.38 -2.72 6.14
CA SER A 41 -3.08 -3.30 4.85
C SER A 41 -3.80 -2.61 3.70
N ALA A 42 -3.32 -2.89 2.48
CA ALA A 42 -4.00 -2.52 1.25
C ALA A 42 -5.44 -3.05 1.17
N ASP A 43 -5.71 -4.26 1.69
CA ASP A 43 -7.08 -4.79 1.75
C ASP A 43 -7.98 -3.97 2.66
N GLU A 44 -7.51 -3.64 3.85
CA GLU A 44 -8.29 -2.83 4.78
C GLU A 44 -8.61 -1.45 4.16
N PHE A 45 -7.62 -0.85 3.49
CA PHE A 45 -7.81 0.39 2.73
C PHE A 45 -8.84 0.24 1.60
N VAL A 46 -8.82 -0.85 0.83
CA VAL A 46 -9.82 -1.08 -0.23
C VAL A 46 -11.20 -1.26 0.35
N ARG A 47 -11.33 -2.15 1.34
CA ARG A 47 -12.59 -2.58 1.95
C ARG A 47 -13.29 -1.43 2.66
N LYS A 48 -12.56 -0.63 3.45
CA LYS A 48 -13.14 0.43 4.29
C LYS A 48 -13.13 1.82 3.65
N ARG A 49 -12.33 2.03 2.59
CA ARG A 49 -12.12 3.38 2.02
C ARG A 49 -12.26 3.44 0.50
N LEU A 50 -11.34 2.84 -0.25
CA LEU A 50 -11.22 3.07 -1.70
C LEU A 50 -12.51 2.72 -2.46
N ARG A 51 -13.13 1.59 -2.11
CA ARG A 51 -14.35 1.11 -2.80
C ARG A 51 -15.54 2.06 -2.67
N TYR A 52 -15.55 2.92 -1.64
CA TYR A 52 -16.61 3.91 -1.42
C TYR A 52 -16.31 5.26 -2.08
N MET A 53 -15.04 5.55 -2.41
CA MET A 53 -14.65 6.76 -3.12
C MET A 53 -15.09 6.73 -4.59
N TYR A 54 -15.03 5.55 -5.21
CA TYR A 54 -15.38 5.36 -6.62
C TYR A 54 -16.76 4.74 -6.76
N ARG A 55 -17.77 5.59 -6.91
CA ARG A 55 -19.18 5.18 -7.11
C ARG A 55 -19.59 5.20 -8.59
N ARG A 56 -18.61 5.06 -9.49
CA ARG A 56 -18.86 4.88 -10.92
C ARG A 56 -19.38 3.46 -11.13
N GLY A 57 -20.51 3.31 -11.80
CA GLY A 57 -21.05 1.98 -12.08
C GLY A 57 -20.04 1.16 -12.89
N THR A 58 -19.83 -0.09 -12.50
CA THR A 58 -18.94 -1.02 -13.20
C THR A 58 -19.77 -2.01 -13.99
N ALA A 59 -19.33 -2.29 -15.22
CA ALA A 59 -20.03 -3.18 -16.11
C ALA A 59 -19.24 -4.47 -16.30
N GLY A 60 -19.97 -5.57 -16.52
CA GLY A 60 -19.37 -6.84 -16.88
C GLY A 60 -18.85 -6.83 -18.31
N LEU A 61 -18.05 -7.84 -18.62
CA LEU A 61 -17.31 -8.02 -19.89
C LEU A 61 -17.99 -7.41 -21.12
N GLY A 62 -17.33 -6.42 -21.73
CA GLY A 62 -17.71 -5.84 -23.02
C GLY A 62 -18.94 -4.92 -23.00
N ARG A 63 -19.50 -4.59 -21.84
CA ARG A 63 -20.73 -3.79 -21.72
C ARG A 63 -20.57 -2.42 -21.05
N GLY A 64 -19.37 -2.02 -20.65
CA GLY A 64 -19.20 -0.67 -20.13
C GLY A 64 -17.78 -0.14 -20.08
N GLN A 65 -17.69 1.14 -19.74
CA GLN A 65 -16.45 1.92 -19.79
C GLN A 65 -15.52 1.63 -18.60
N PHE A 66 -16.06 1.13 -17.48
CA PHE A 66 -15.31 0.87 -16.25
C PHE A 66 -15.43 -0.59 -15.84
N HIS A 67 -14.28 -1.23 -15.65
CA HIS A 67 -14.18 -2.62 -15.21
C HIS A 67 -13.56 -2.69 -13.81
N TRP A 68 -14.05 -3.58 -12.95
CA TRP A 68 -13.51 -3.79 -11.63
C TRP A 68 -13.61 -5.26 -11.25
N LEU A 69 -12.59 -5.82 -10.61
CA LEU A 69 -12.60 -7.19 -10.10
C LEU A 69 -12.85 -7.17 -8.59
N ALA A 70 -13.92 -7.80 -8.12
CA ALA A 70 -14.26 -7.87 -6.70
C ALA A 70 -13.15 -8.53 -5.88
N ALA A 71 -12.56 -9.60 -6.43
CA ALA A 71 -11.36 -10.25 -5.91
C ALA A 71 -10.09 -9.63 -6.51
N TRP A 72 -9.94 -8.30 -6.41
CA TRP A 72 -8.81 -7.54 -6.98
C TRP A 72 -7.43 -8.11 -6.62
N TRP A 73 -7.31 -8.70 -5.42
CA TRP A 73 -6.12 -9.36 -4.89
C TRP A 73 -5.67 -10.59 -5.67
N LYS A 74 -6.46 -11.08 -6.65
CA LYS A 74 -6.04 -12.14 -7.57
C LYS A 74 -5.18 -11.65 -8.74
N SER A 75 -5.07 -10.34 -8.93
CA SER A 75 -4.24 -9.74 -9.97
C SER A 75 -3.00 -9.11 -9.36
N GLU A 76 -1.82 -9.64 -9.68
CA GLU A 76 -0.53 -9.13 -9.21
C GLU A 76 -0.32 -7.66 -9.58
N GLU A 77 -0.68 -7.28 -10.81
CA GLU A 77 -0.61 -5.88 -11.23
C GLU A 77 -1.55 -5.00 -10.40
N ALA A 78 -2.77 -5.46 -10.14
CA ALA A 78 -3.71 -4.73 -9.31
C ALA A 78 -3.22 -4.60 -7.87
N MET A 79 -2.65 -5.68 -7.31
CA MET A 79 -2.07 -5.66 -5.97
C MET A 79 -0.98 -4.60 -5.85
N SER A 80 -0.03 -4.56 -6.78
CA SER A 80 1.04 -3.56 -6.79
C SER A 80 0.49 -2.13 -6.88
N ARG A 81 -0.50 -1.88 -7.75
CA ARG A 81 -1.11 -0.55 -7.91
C ARG A 81 -1.91 -0.11 -6.68
N VAL A 82 -2.67 -1.02 -6.09
CA VAL A 82 -3.48 -0.74 -4.89
C VAL A 82 -2.58 -0.51 -3.67
N ASP A 83 -1.49 -1.25 -3.53
CA ASP A 83 -0.51 -1.00 -2.46
C ASP A 83 0.12 0.39 -2.60
N ALA A 84 0.53 0.78 -3.82
CA ALA A 84 1.03 2.13 -4.09
C ALA A 84 -0.01 3.23 -3.77
N LEU A 85 -1.29 2.99 -4.09
CA LEU A 85 -2.39 3.89 -3.73
C LEU A 85 -2.55 4.04 -2.22
N TRP A 86 -2.53 2.93 -1.48
CA TRP A 86 -2.64 2.93 -0.03
C TRP A 86 -1.45 3.65 0.62
N ARG A 87 -0.21 3.29 0.25
CA ARG A 87 1.01 3.89 0.81
C ARG A 87 1.08 5.39 0.55
N SER A 88 0.71 5.84 -0.65
CA SER A 88 0.66 7.26 -0.98
C SER A 88 -0.47 7.99 -0.23
N TRP A 89 -1.59 7.32 0.03
CA TRP A 89 -2.69 7.87 0.85
C TRP A 89 -2.28 8.04 2.32
N GLU A 90 -1.59 7.05 2.89
CA GLU A 90 -1.07 7.09 4.27
C GLU A 90 -0.09 8.24 4.47
N LYS A 91 0.72 8.55 3.46
CA LYS A 91 1.57 9.73 3.47
C LYS A 91 0.74 11.01 3.37
N ALA A 92 -0.19 11.06 2.41
CA ALA A 92 -0.97 12.25 2.11
C ALA A 92 -1.88 12.71 3.27
N ARG A 93 -2.45 11.78 4.04
CA ARG A 93 -3.34 12.11 5.17
C ARG A 93 -2.63 12.85 6.32
N LEU A 94 -1.30 12.79 6.38
CA LEU A 94 -0.50 13.44 7.42
C LEU A 94 -0.29 14.93 7.11
N ASP A 95 -0.52 15.35 5.86
CA ASP A 95 -0.49 16.75 5.47
C ASP A 95 -1.89 17.38 5.65
N PRO A 96 -2.06 18.35 6.57
CA PRO A 96 -3.33 19.02 6.78
C PRO A 96 -3.71 20.01 5.66
N GLY A 97 -2.78 20.33 4.75
CA GLY A 97 -2.95 21.26 3.65
C GLY A 97 -3.49 20.59 2.38
N THR A 98 -2.63 20.50 1.35
CA THR A 98 -3.01 20.05 0.00
C THR A 98 -2.76 18.57 -0.26
N GLY A 99 -2.16 17.84 0.69
CA GLY A 99 -1.75 16.44 0.51
C GLY A 99 -2.82 15.54 -0.08
N MET A 100 -4.07 15.64 0.37
CA MET A 100 -5.17 14.85 -0.23
C MET A 100 -5.48 15.24 -1.68
N SER A 101 -5.43 16.54 -2.02
CA SER A 101 -5.63 16.99 -3.40
C SER A 101 -4.49 16.51 -4.31
N GLU A 102 -3.25 16.57 -3.83
CA GLU A 102 -2.09 16.07 -4.55
C GLU A 102 -2.12 14.56 -4.73
N TRP A 103 -2.57 13.83 -3.70
CA TRP A 103 -2.77 12.38 -3.79
C TRP A 103 -3.74 12.00 -4.90
N TRP A 104 -4.86 12.71 -5.02
CA TRP A 104 -5.82 12.50 -6.10
C TRP A 104 -5.17 12.67 -7.48
N LEU A 105 -4.50 13.80 -7.69
CA LEU A 105 -3.91 14.18 -8.99
C LEU A 105 -2.73 13.31 -9.41
N ASN A 106 -1.87 12.96 -8.44
CA ASN A 106 -0.59 12.32 -8.73
C ASN A 106 -0.66 10.79 -8.63
N HIS A 107 -1.57 10.25 -7.83
CA HIS A 107 -1.64 8.82 -7.55
C HIS A 107 -3.01 8.24 -7.88
N CYS A 108 -4.06 8.72 -7.21
CA CYS A 108 -5.39 8.11 -7.26
C CYS A 108 -5.92 7.99 -8.70
N ASP A 109 -6.07 9.13 -9.39
CA ASP A 109 -6.68 9.15 -10.72
C ASP A 109 -5.85 8.39 -11.77
N ARG A 110 -4.51 8.37 -11.61
CA ARG A 110 -3.62 7.66 -12.54
C ARG A 110 -3.72 6.15 -12.39
N HIS A 111 -3.61 5.64 -11.16
CA HIS A 111 -3.73 4.20 -10.95
C HIS A 111 -5.16 3.72 -11.22
N MET A 112 -6.16 4.48 -10.81
CA MET A 112 -7.57 4.11 -11.01
C MET A 112 -7.99 4.18 -12.48
N SER A 113 -7.43 5.08 -13.30
CA SER A 113 -7.69 5.07 -14.75
C SER A 113 -7.20 3.78 -15.40
N VAL A 114 -6.05 3.24 -14.98
CA VAL A 114 -5.54 1.96 -15.48
C VAL A 114 -6.34 0.79 -14.93
N LEU A 115 -6.61 0.75 -13.62
CA LEU A 115 -7.38 -0.33 -13.00
C LEU A 115 -8.78 -0.45 -13.63
N LEU A 116 -9.45 0.68 -13.88
CA LEU A 116 -10.80 0.70 -14.46
C LEU A 116 -10.83 0.54 -15.98
N SER A 117 -9.68 0.55 -16.65
CA SER A 117 -9.59 0.42 -18.11
C SER A 117 -10.04 -0.98 -18.57
N ALA A 118 -10.69 -1.03 -19.74
CA ALA A 118 -10.98 -2.28 -20.43
C ALA A 118 -9.70 -3.04 -20.86
N GLU A 119 -8.59 -2.33 -21.05
CA GLU A 119 -7.26 -2.90 -21.32
C GLU A 119 -6.44 -3.11 -20.04
N GLY A 120 -7.00 -2.76 -18.88
CA GLY A 120 -6.35 -2.86 -17.59
C GLY A 120 -6.40 -4.27 -16.99
N PRO A 121 -5.85 -4.45 -15.78
CA PRO A 121 -5.80 -5.74 -15.09
C PRO A 121 -7.19 -6.34 -14.79
N PHE A 122 -8.24 -5.52 -14.84
CA PHE A 122 -9.63 -5.95 -14.62
C PHE A 122 -10.45 -6.07 -15.90
N GLY A 123 -9.85 -5.92 -17.08
CA GLY A 123 -10.56 -5.90 -18.36
C GLY A 123 -11.44 -7.13 -18.65
N LEU A 124 -11.10 -8.28 -18.06
CA LEU A 124 -11.86 -9.53 -18.18
C LEU A 124 -12.86 -9.76 -17.03
N SER A 125 -13.01 -8.80 -16.12
CA SER A 125 -13.92 -8.94 -14.99
C SER A 125 -15.38 -9.02 -15.45
N THR A 126 -16.16 -9.82 -14.72
CA THR A 126 -17.61 -9.95 -14.90
C THR A 126 -18.40 -9.33 -13.74
N ASP A 127 -17.71 -8.82 -12.72
CA ASP A 127 -18.33 -8.17 -11.58
C ASP A 127 -18.97 -6.83 -12.00
N THR A 128 -20.12 -6.52 -11.41
CA THR A 128 -20.91 -5.34 -11.76
C THR A 128 -21.36 -4.58 -10.54
N SER A 129 -21.48 -3.26 -10.67
CA SER A 129 -22.11 -2.38 -9.69
C SER A 129 -22.91 -1.28 -10.39
N LYS A 130 -24.01 -0.86 -9.79
CA LYS A 130 -24.77 0.29 -10.32
C LYS A 130 -24.05 1.60 -9.99
N PRO A 131 -24.26 2.66 -10.78
CA PRO A 131 -23.83 4.01 -10.39
C PRO A 131 -24.37 4.35 -8.99
N GLY A 132 -23.49 4.83 -8.10
CA GLY A 132 -23.84 5.06 -6.71
C GLY A 132 -23.62 3.86 -5.79
N GLU A 133 -23.42 2.65 -6.27
CA GLU A 133 -23.02 1.53 -5.39
C GLU A 133 -21.49 1.56 -5.18
N PRO A 134 -20.99 1.05 -4.04
CA PRO A 134 -19.54 0.87 -3.87
C PRO A 134 -19.01 -0.13 -4.89
N LEU A 135 -17.72 -0.05 -5.19
CA LEU A 135 -17.05 -1.06 -6.03
C LEU A 135 -17.27 -2.46 -5.43
N PRO A 136 -17.56 -3.49 -6.26
CA PRO A 136 -17.67 -4.87 -5.79
C PRO A 136 -16.44 -5.30 -4.99
N TYR A 137 -16.63 -6.17 -4.00
CA TYR A 137 -15.55 -6.64 -3.13
C TYR A 137 -15.80 -8.07 -2.70
N THR A 138 -14.75 -8.89 -2.79
CA THR A 138 -14.71 -10.25 -2.29
C THR A 138 -13.55 -10.35 -1.30
N PRO A 139 -13.79 -10.79 -0.05
CA PRO A 139 -12.73 -10.87 0.95
C PRO A 139 -11.62 -11.84 0.49
N PRO A 140 -10.34 -11.49 0.72
CA PRO A 140 -9.24 -12.41 0.50
C PRO A 140 -9.27 -13.56 1.52
N PRO A 141 -8.55 -14.66 1.26
CA PRO A 141 -8.38 -15.72 2.24
C PRO A 141 -7.79 -15.21 3.56
N ASP A 142 -8.10 -15.89 4.65
CA ASP A 142 -7.56 -15.55 5.97
C ASP A 142 -6.02 -15.48 5.93
N ARG A 143 -5.47 -14.45 6.58
CA ARG A 143 -4.02 -14.18 6.67
C ARG A 143 -3.32 -13.88 5.34
N TYR A 144 -4.05 -13.57 4.27
CA TYR A 144 -3.44 -13.11 3.02
C TYR A 144 -2.82 -11.72 3.14
N PHE A 145 -3.39 -10.86 3.98
CA PHE A 145 -2.87 -9.53 4.31
C PHE A 145 -2.55 -9.40 5.81
N ALA A 146 -1.77 -8.38 6.14
CA ALA A 146 -1.55 -7.96 7.52
C ALA A 146 -2.87 -7.64 8.24
N LYS A 147 -2.86 -7.74 9.57
CA LYS A 147 -4.06 -7.56 10.40
C LYS A 147 -4.60 -6.13 10.28
N ASP A 148 -5.94 -6.03 10.32
CA ASP A 148 -6.66 -4.76 10.41
C ASP A 148 -6.17 -3.92 11.59
N LYS A 149 -6.12 -2.59 11.38
CA LYS A 149 -5.87 -1.60 12.43
C LYS A 149 -7.10 -0.81 12.83
N GLN A 150 -8.06 -0.64 11.91
CA GLN A 150 -9.31 0.04 12.19
C GLN A 150 -10.33 -0.93 12.80
N PRO A 151 -11.21 -0.45 13.69
CA PRO A 151 -12.27 -1.29 14.23
C PRO A 151 -13.16 -1.88 13.10
N PRO A 152 -13.88 -2.98 13.38
CA PRO A 152 -14.92 -3.45 12.47
C PRO A 152 -16.04 -2.39 12.33
N GLU A 153 -16.64 -2.31 11.15
CA GLU A 153 -17.79 -1.43 10.85
C GLU A 153 -19.09 -1.92 11.50
#